data_AF-A0A2V6JE72-F1
#
_entry.id   AF-A0A2V6JE72-F1
#
_cell.length_a   1.000
_cell.length_b   1.000
_cell.length_c   1.000
_cell.angle_alpha   90.00
_cell.angle_beta   90.00
_cell.angle_gamma   90.00
#
_symmetry.space_group_name_H-M   'P 1'
#
loop_
_entity.id
_entity.type
_entity.pdbx_description
1 polymer ?
#
loop_
_entity_poly.entity_id
_entity_poly.type
_entity_poly.pdbx_seq_one_letter_code
_entity_poly.pdbx_strand_id
1 'polypeptide(L)' 'MADPTLQLNNGNGTVIAFNNNWKDSQQTQIQNTGRQPKNNLEPAIAVTVSPGNYTAIVRGNNNTAGIGLVEVYQVAHF' A
#
# COMPACT_ATOMS: atom_id res chain seq x y z
N MET A 1 -18.11 -1.88 6.14
CA MET A 1 -16.91 -2.60 5.67
C MET A 1 -15.70 -1.80 6.14
N ALA A 2 -14.55 -2.43 6.44
CA ALA A 2 -13.34 -1.69 6.80
C ALA A 2 -12.83 -0.86 5.61
N ASP A 3 -12.25 0.29 5.90
CA ASP A 3 -11.67 1.24 4.93
C ASP A 3 -10.30 1.69 5.45
N PRO A 4 -9.25 0.86 5.25
CA PRO A 4 -7.90 1.20 5.70
C PRO A 4 -7.15 2.05 4.66
N THR A 5 -6.16 2.80 5.14
CA THR A 5 -5.16 3.51 4.34
C THR A 5 -3.81 2.83 4.49
N LEU A 6 -2.97 2.91 3.45
CA LEU A 6 -1.59 2.44 3.46
C LEU A 6 -0.64 3.60 3.20
N GLN A 7 0.37 3.72 4.04
CA GLN A 7 1.46 4.70 3.90
C GLN A 7 2.80 3.96 3.88
N LEU A 8 3.70 4.41 3.01
CA LEU A 8 5.08 3.91 2.93
C LEU A 8 6.05 5.05 3.26
N ASN A 9 6.92 4.79 4.24
CA ASN A 9 7.99 5.71 4.64
C ASN A 9 9.36 5.16 4.28
N ASN A 10 10.27 6.02 3.87
CA ASN A 10 11.70 5.67 3.71
C ASN A 10 12.43 5.66 5.08
N GLY A 11 13.71 5.29 5.07
CA GLY A 11 14.54 5.20 6.28
C GLY A 11 14.71 6.52 7.05
N ASN A 12 14.43 7.67 6.44
CA ASN A 12 14.45 8.98 7.09
C ASN A 12 13.08 9.38 7.68
N GLY A 13 12.09 8.48 7.61
CA GLY A 13 10.72 8.76 8.05
C GLY A 13 9.90 9.60 7.07
N THR A 14 10.42 9.91 5.88
CA THR A 14 9.68 10.66 4.85
C THR A 14 8.65 9.75 4.19
N VAL A 15 7.41 10.25 4.06
CA VAL A 15 6.36 9.57 3.28
C VAL A 15 6.73 9.61 1.80
N ILE A 16 6.84 8.44 1.18
CA ILE A 16 7.16 8.30 -0.24
C ILE A 16 6.00 7.76 -1.07
N ALA A 17 5.01 7.15 -0.44
CA ALA A 17 3.77 6.77 -1.08
C ALA A 17 2.63 6.69 -0.04
N PHE A 18 1.42 6.97 -0.51
CA PHE A 18 0.19 6.86 0.27
C PHE A 18 -0.93 6.40 -0.65
N ASN A 19 -1.81 5.53 -0.18
CA ASN A 19 -3.01 5.15 -0.90
C ASN A 19 -4.18 4.85 0.04
N ASN A 20 -5.39 5.29 -0.34
CA ASN A 20 -6.64 4.95 0.36
C ASN A 20 -7.33 3.77 -0.33
N ASN A 21 -7.64 3.90 -1.63
CA ASN A 21 -8.19 2.81 -2.42
C ASN A 21 -7.21 2.41 -3.51
N TRP A 22 -6.97 1.12 -3.70
CA TRP A 22 -5.97 0.64 -4.68
C TRP A 22 -6.22 1.14 -6.11
N LYS A 23 -7.46 1.54 -6.45
CA LYS A 23 -7.83 2.11 -7.74
C LYS A 23 -7.59 3.62 -7.88
N ASP A 24 -7.34 4.36 -6.80
CA ASP A 24 -7.31 5.82 -6.82
C ASP A 24 -6.21 6.37 -7.74
N SER A 25 -5.03 5.75 -7.73
CA SER A 25 -3.84 6.29 -8.44
C SER A 25 -3.05 5.26 -9.23
N GLN A 26 -3.07 3.98 -8.85
CA GLN A 26 -2.17 2.95 -9.38
C GLN A 26 -2.90 1.73 -9.94
N GLN A 27 -4.18 1.86 -10.32
CA GLN A 27 -5.03 0.74 -10.73
C GLN A 27 -4.33 -0.20 -11.72
N THR A 28 -3.88 0.32 -12.87
CA THR A 28 -3.26 -0.49 -13.93
C THR A 28 -1.97 -1.15 -13.45
N GLN A 29 -1.11 -0.42 -12.74
CA GLN A 29 0.16 -0.95 -12.23
C GLN A 29 -0.08 -2.09 -11.24
N ILE A 30 -1.02 -1.93 -10.32
CA ILE A 30 -1.39 -2.94 -9.33
C ILE A 30 -2.04 -4.15 -10.02
N GLN A 31 -2.92 -3.95 -11.00
CA GLN A 31 -3.50 -5.05 -11.79
C GLN A 31 -2.43 -5.86 -12.53
N ASN A 32 -1.41 -5.19 -13.08
CA ASN A 32 -0.31 -5.87 -13.77
C ASN A 32 0.52 -6.76 -12.83
N THR A 33 0.47 -6.54 -11.51
CA THR A 33 1.11 -7.45 -10.53
C THR A 33 0.33 -8.75 -10.32
N GLY A 34 -0.95 -8.80 -10.70
CA GLY A 34 -1.87 -9.88 -10.37
C GLY A 34 -2.24 -9.99 -8.88
N ARG A 35 -1.86 -9.00 -8.06
CA ARG A 35 -2.06 -8.97 -6.59
C ARG A 35 -2.98 -7.84 -6.13
N GLN A 36 -3.87 -7.37 -7.00
CA GLN A 36 -4.86 -6.37 -6.63
C GLN A 36 -5.76 -6.88 -5.48
N PRO A 37 -6.08 -6.03 -4.49
CA PRO A 37 -7.11 -6.35 -3.50
C PRO A 37 -8.45 -6.64 -4.16
N LYS A 38 -9.24 -7.54 -3.55
CA LYS A 38 -10.58 -7.87 -4.06
C LYS A 38 -11.60 -6.77 -3.76
N ASN A 39 -11.44 -6.12 -2.61
CA ASN A 39 -12.29 -5.01 -2.20
C ASN A 39 -11.70 -3.69 -2.73
N ASN A 40 -12.53 -2.84 -3.34
CA ASN A 40 -12.08 -1.55 -3.86
C ASN A 40 -11.67 -0.58 -2.74
N LEU A 41 -12.16 -0.75 -1.50
CA LEU A 41 -11.79 0.08 -0.35
C LEU A 41 -10.48 -0.36 0.32
N GLU A 42 -9.80 -1.37 -0.22
CA GLU A 42 -8.50 -1.77 0.31
C GLU A 42 -7.37 -0.99 -0.39
N PRO A 43 -6.34 -0.56 0.34
CA PRO A 43 -5.21 0.14 -0.21
C PRO A 43 -4.18 -0.86 -0.75
N ALA A 44 -3.47 -0.47 -1.80
CA ALA A 44 -2.25 -1.15 -2.25
C ALA A 44 -1.29 -0.11 -2.85
N ILE A 45 0.01 -0.33 -2.68
CA ILE A 45 1.06 0.51 -3.24
C ILE A 45 1.97 -0.38 -4.08
N ALA A 46 2.16 -0.03 -5.35
CA ALA A 46 3.15 -0.65 -6.23
C ALA A 46 4.27 0.34 -6.51
N VAL A 47 5.49 0.08 -6.06
CA VAL A 47 6.61 1.03 -6.17
C VAL A 47 7.94 0.31 -6.31
N THR A 48 8.83 0.89 -7.10
CA THR A 48 10.25 0.51 -7.13
C THR A 48 11.01 1.41 -6.17
N VAL A 49 11.77 0.81 -5.26
CA VAL A 49 12.56 1.54 -4.27
C VAL A 49 14.03 1.19 -4.40
N SER A 50 14.91 2.14 -4.09
CA SER A 50 16.33 1.86 -3.92
C SER A 50 16.54 0.92 -2.71
N PRO A 51 17.66 0.17 -2.65
CA PRO A 51 17.99 -0.60 -1.46
C PRO A 51 18.02 0.28 -0.21
N GLY A 52 17.34 -0.16 0.86
CA GLY A 52 17.25 0.59 2.11
C GLY A 52 16.12 0.07 3.01
N ASN A 53 15.99 0.71 4.17
CA ASN A 53 14.93 0.40 5.13
C ASN A 53 13.67 1.20 4.80
N TYR A 54 12.52 0.53 4.88
CA TYR A 54 11.21 1.13 4.65
C TYR A 54 10.23 0.66 5.73
N THR A 55 9.27 1.52 6.06
CA THR A 55 8.19 1.19 7.00
C THR A 55 6.85 1.35 6.31
N ALA A 56 6.06 0.27 6.28
CA ALA A 56 4.67 0.32 5.87
C ALA A 56 3.78 0.54 7.10
N ILE A 57 2.85 1.48 7.02
CA ILE A 57 1.91 1.82 8.09
C ILE A 57 0.50 1.62 7.54
N VAL A 58 -0.29 0.77 8.20
CA VAL A 58 -1.73 0.63 7.95
C VAL A 58 -2.51 1.35 9.05
N ARG A 59 -3.52 2.12 8.66
CA ARG A 59 -4.40 2.86 9.61
C ARG A 59 -5.83 2.85 9.08
N GLY A 60 -6.82 2.76 9.96
CA GLY A 60 -8.21 3.01 9.56
C GLY A 60 -8.40 4.44 9.06
N ASN A 61 -9.06 4.61 7.92
CA ASN A 61 -9.46 5.91 7.41
C ASN A 61 -10.37 6.60 8.45
N ASN A 62 -10.28 7.93 8.55
CA ASN A 62 -10.99 8.73 9.57
C ASN A 62 -10.78 8.24 11.02
N ASN A 63 -9.60 7.69 11.34
CA ASN A 63 -9.24 7.18 12.67
C ASN A 63 -10.13 6.04 13.18
N THR A 64 -10.68 5.25 12.26
CA THR A 64 -11.39 4.02 12.62
C THR A 64 -10.43 2.95 13.15
N ALA A 65 -10.95 2.08 14.01
CA ALA A 65 -10.20 0.95 14.57
C ALA A 65 -10.60 -0.37 13.91
N GLY A 66 -9.70 -1.34 13.93
CA GLY A 66 -9.92 -2.68 13.38
C GLY A 66 -8.65 -3.51 13.36
N ILE A 67 -8.73 -4.69 12.76
CA ILE A 67 -7.58 -5.57 12.52
C ILE A 67 -7.09 -5.30 11.10
N GLY A 68 -5.80 -4.99 10.95
CA GLY A 68 -5.13 -4.83 9.66
C GLY A 68 -4.06 -5.89 9.45
N LEU A 69 -3.93 -6.37 8.22
CA LEU A 69 -2.82 -7.21 7.76
C LEU A 69 -2.05 -6.42 6.71
N VAL A 70 -0.72 -6.42 6.83
CA VAL A 70 0.17 -5.86 5.81
C VAL A 70 0.96 -7.01 5.21
N GLU A 71 0.92 -7.10 3.89
CA GLU A 71 1.70 -8.07 3.12
C GLU A 71 2.64 -7.32 2.17
N VAL A 72 3.87 -7.81 2.04
CA VAL A 72 4.87 -7.23 1.15
C VAL A 72 5.30 -8.30 0.17
N TYR A 73 5.22 -7.96 -1.12
CA TYR A 73 5.55 -8.86 -2.21
C TYR A 73 6.61 -8.22 -3.09
N GLN A 74 7.65 -8.98 -3.43
CA GLN A 74 8.50 -8.63 -4.55
C GLN A 74 7.79 -9.00 -5.84
N VAL A 75 7.43 -8.01 -6.64
CA VAL A 75 6.72 -8.15 -7.91
C VAL A 75 7.66 -7.70 -9.03
N ALA A 76 8.24 -8.68 -9.74
CA ALA A 76 9.32 -8.59 -10.73
C ALA A 76 10.76 -8.46 -10.19
N HIS A 77 11.65 -9.27 -10.76
CA HIS A 77 13.10 -9.06 -10.88
C HIS A 77 13.32 -8.78 -12.37
N PHE A 78 13.86 -7.61 -12.72
CA PHE A 78 14.32 -7.36 -14.09
C PHE A 78 15.64 -8.07 -14.33
#